data_AF-A0A3B8X1P5-F1
#
_entry.id   AF-A0A3B8X1P5-F1
#
_cell.length_a   1.000
_cell.length_b   1.000
_cell.length_c   1.000
_cell.angle_alpha   90.00
_cell.angle_beta   90.00
_cell.angle_gamma   90.00
#
_symmetry.space_group_name_H-M   'P 1'
#
loop_
_entity.id
_entity.type
_entity.pdbx_description
1 polymer ?
#
loop_
_entity_poly.entity_id
_entity_poly.type
_entity_poly.pdbx_seq_one_letter_code
_entity_poly.pdbx_strand_id
1 'polypeptide(L)'
;NLPVNGSDPQHPFTIGLATLTALPMPARAELIPLQSRLNLNNLATQEDPAQPVSTITGSQQRSNPFRAVLHTLFEQQQVDTKLLDAIHDWVDADSNRRYPDGAEDGYYLRLRPAYRAANQPMAAITELRSIRHISSADYQQLSHWLTALPVGADLNVNLASAPVLQALHPQLTVAAAEKLVSRRSSQPYTSVEEFLRADELAGLGVRNTGLAVSSDYWMLRSEFHFDDRVTVYRTLFEIGEQGARLLQRHLGESS
;
A
#
# COMPACT_ATOMS: atom_id res chain seq x y z
N ASN A 1 -25.62 0.20 -4.42
CA ASN A 1 -24.84 0.97 -5.42
C ASN A 1 -24.78 2.42 -5.00
N LEU A 2 -23.79 2.75 -4.17
CA LEU A 2 -23.43 4.15 -3.90
C LEU A 2 -22.59 4.64 -5.10
N PRO A 3 -22.82 5.86 -5.60
CA PRO A 3 -22.10 6.36 -6.76
C PRO A 3 -20.61 6.52 -6.41
N VAL A 4 -19.76 5.97 -7.27
CA VAL A 4 -18.32 6.15 -7.25
C VAL A 4 -18.03 7.50 -7.91
N ASN A 5 -17.67 8.51 -7.13
CA ASN A 5 -17.23 9.80 -7.69
C ASN A 5 -15.73 9.72 -7.99
N GLY A 6 -15.39 9.15 -9.16
CA GLY A 6 -14.02 8.94 -9.62
C GLY A 6 -13.35 10.18 -10.22
N SER A 7 -13.36 11.33 -9.52
CA SER A 7 -12.67 12.54 -9.99
C SER A 7 -11.23 12.67 -9.49
N ASP A 8 -10.82 11.87 -8.50
CA ASP A 8 -9.45 11.86 -7.99
C ASP A 8 -8.68 10.66 -8.58
N PRO A 9 -7.65 10.89 -9.42
CA PRO A 9 -6.81 9.82 -9.94
C PRO A 9 -6.06 9.03 -8.83
N GLN A 10 -5.93 9.59 -7.62
CA GLN A 10 -5.35 8.93 -6.46
C GLN A 10 -6.37 8.11 -5.66
N HIS A 11 -7.66 8.48 -5.69
CA HIS A 11 -8.75 7.81 -4.97
C HIS A 11 -9.97 7.58 -5.88
N PRO A 12 -9.86 6.70 -6.89
CA PRO A 12 -10.92 6.50 -7.88
C PRO A 12 -12.19 5.86 -7.32
N PHE A 13 -12.18 5.37 -6.07
CA PHE A 13 -13.28 4.66 -5.43
C PHE A 13 -13.65 5.22 -4.04
N THR A 14 -13.78 6.54 -3.94
CA THR A 14 -14.44 7.17 -2.79
C THR A 14 -15.93 6.86 -2.82
N ILE A 15 -16.37 5.99 -1.91
CA ILE A 15 -17.80 5.71 -1.73
C ILE A 15 -18.40 6.79 -0.80
N GLY A 16 -19.09 7.76 -1.42
CA GLY A 16 -20.08 8.66 -0.82
C GLY A 16 -19.57 9.66 0.23
N LEU A 17 -19.63 10.95 -0.09
CA LEU A 17 -19.82 11.98 0.95
C LEU A 17 -21.24 11.82 1.52
N ALA A 18 -21.36 11.23 2.71
CA ALA A 18 -22.58 11.40 3.50
C ALA A 18 -22.38 12.62 4.40
N THR A 19 -23.07 13.72 4.09
CA THR A 19 -23.30 14.75 5.10
C THR A 19 -24.25 14.16 6.13
N LEU A 20 -23.75 13.86 7.33
CA LEU A 20 -24.57 13.36 8.42
C LEU A 20 -25.45 14.51 8.95
N THR A 21 -26.60 14.75 8.32
CA THR A 21 -27.56 15.80 8.70
C THR A 21 -28.22 15.58 10.06
N ALA A 22 -28.05 14.39 10.65
CA ALA A 22 -28.50 14.06 12.00
C ALA A 22 -27.49 14.47 13.10
N LEU A 23 -26.27 14.89 12.73
CA LEU A 23 -25.32 15.44 13.69
C LEU A 23 -25.53 16.96 13.80
N PRO A 24 -25.40 17.54 15.01
CA PRO A 24 -25.49 18.98 15.21
C PRO A 24 -24.32 19.77 14.58
N MET A 25 -23.44 19.10 13.81
CA MET A 25 -22.19 19.64 13.28
C MET A 25 -21.93 19.03 11.89
N PRO A 26 -21.36 19.79 10.93
CA PRO A 26 -20.97 19.26 9.64
C PRO A 26 -19.93 18.14 9.81
N ALA A 27 -20.20 17.01 9.16
CA ALA A 27 -19.28 15.89 9.10
C ALA A 27 -19.21 15.34 7.68
N ARG A 28 -17.99 14.99 7.25
CA ARG A 28 -17.72 14.27 6.01
C ARG A 28 -17.16 12.90 6.34
N ALA A 29 -17.70 11.86 5.73
CA ALA A 29 -17.13 10.52 5.79
C ALA A 29 -16.71 10.07 4.39
N GLU A 30 -15.66 9.28 4.34
CA GLU A 30 -15.15 8.64 3.14
C GLU A 30 -14.69 7.22 3.47
N LEU A 31 -15.13 6.25 2.68
CA LEU A 31 -14.68 4.87 2.77
C LEU A 31 -13.62 4.60 1.70
N ILE A 32 -12.42 4.19 2.12
CA ILE A 32 -11.25 4.01 1.28
C ILE A 32 -10.86 2.52 1.27
N PRO A 33 -10.85 1.83 0.11
CA PRO A 33 -10.37 0.45 0.03
C PRO A 33 -8.84 0.43 0.13
N LEU A 34 -8.27 -0.11 1.21
CA LEU A 34 -6.82 -0.08 1.39
C LEU A 34 -6.08 -1.08 0.50
N GLN A 35 -6.76 -2.14 0.04
CA GLN A 35 -6.25 -3.05 -0.99
C GLN A 35 -6.26 -2.44 -2.41
N SER A 36 -6.55 -1.15 -2.57
CA SER A 36 -6.20 -0.40 -3.79
C SER A 36 -4.72 0.02 -3.85
N ARG A 37 -3.98 -0.18 -2.76
CA ARG A 37 -2.58 0.23 -2.57
C ARG A 37 -1.70 -1.00 -2.34
N LEU A 38 -0.40 -0.86 -2.61
CA LEU A 38 0.57 -1.93 -2.36
C LEU A 38 0.85 -2.06 -0.85
N ASN A 39 0.68 -3.25 -0.30
CA ASN A 39 0.90 -3.52 1.13
C ASN A 39 2.37 -3.77 1.45
N LEU A 40 3.05 -2.82 2.11
CA LEU A 40 4.47 -2.94 2.46
C LEU A 40 4.78 -4.15 3.32
N ASN A 41 3.85 -4.60 4.16
CA ASN A 41 4.04 -5.77 5.01
C ASN A 41 4.20 -7.07 4.21
N ASN A 42 3.83 -7.09 2.93
CA ASN A 42 4.10 -8.25 2.07
C ASN A 42 5.59 -8.44 1.77
N LEU A 43 6.46 -7.45 2.09
CA LEU A 43 7.91 -7.65 2.11
C LEU A 43 8.35 -8.66 3.18
N ALA A 44 7.66 -8.70 4.32
CA ALA A 44 7.94 -9.62 5.43
C ALA A 44 7.48 -11.07 5.17
N THR A 45 6.80 -11.32 4.04
CA THR A 45 6.40 -12.68 3.65
C THR A 45 7.64 -13.55 3.54
N GLN A 46 7.64 -14.68 4.26
CA GLN A 46 8.78 -15.59 4.24
C GLN A 46 9.14 -15.99 2.81
N GLU A 47 10.43 -15.92 2.55
CA GLU A 47 11.03 -16.30 1.29
C GLU A 47 10.80 -17.79 0.98
N ASP A 48 9.90 -18.04 0.03
CA ASP A 48 9.59 -19.38 -0.48
C ASP A 48 10.88 -20.13 -0.86
N PRO A 49 11.15 -21.31 -0.27
CA PRO A 49 12.34 -22.10 -0.56
C PRO A 49 12.57 -22.48 -2.02
N ALA A 50 11.51 -22.45 -2.84
CA ALA A 50 11.60 -22.70 -4.27
C ALA A 50 12.01 -21.47 -5.09
N GLN A 51 12.04 -20.26 -4.52
CA GLN A 51 12.43 -19.05 -5.24
C GLN A 51 13.95 -18.98 -5.47
N PRO A 52 14.39 -18.50 -6.65
CA PRO A 52 15.80 -18.35 -6.92
C PRO A 52 16.43 -17.34 -5.97
N VAL A 53 17.61 -17.71 -5.46
CA VAL A 53 18.50 -16.82 -4.72
C VAL A 53 19.10 -15.85 -5.72
N SER A 54 18.83 -14.55 -5.56
CA SER A 54 19.41 -13.51 -6.39
C SER A 54 20.50 -12.76 -5.62
N THR A 55 21.70 -12.70 -6.19
CA THR A 55 22.84 -11.93 -5.66
C THR A 55 22.86 -10.52 -6.24
N ILE A 56 21.76 -9.77 -6.11
CA ILE A 56 21.72 -8.39 -6.63
C ILE A 56 22.59 -7.45 -5.76
N THR A 57 22.88 -7.81 -4.51
CA THR A 57 23.56 -6.91 -3.56
C THR A 57 24.64 -7.56 -2.67
N GLY A 58 25.12 -8.76 -3.02
CA GLY A 58 26.14 -9.47 -2.24
C GLY A 58 25.63 -10.19 -0.98
N SER A 59 24.36 -10.01 -0.60
CA SER A 59 23.62 -10.95 0.25
C SER A 59 22.92 -12.00 -0.61
N GLN A 60 23.05 -13.28 -0.26
CA GLN A 60 22.22 -14.33 -0.84
C GLN A 60 20.82 -14.19 -0.23
N GLN A 61 19.91 -13.59 -0.98
CA GLN A 61 18.54 -13.42 -0.54
C GLN A 61 17.59 -13.94 -1.61
N ARG A 62 16.59 -14.73 -1.23
CA ARG A 62 15.60 -15.22 -2.18
C ARG A 62 14.74 -14.04 -2.59
N SER A 63 14.49 -13.95 -3.89
CA SER A 63 13.80 -12.80 -4.45
C SER A 63 12.32 -12.81 -4.06
N ASN A 64 11.93 -11.97 -3.09
CA ASN A 64 10.51 -11.68 -2.86
C ASN A 64 9.97 -10.99 -4.14
N PRO A 65 9.04 -11.58 -4.90
CA PRO A 65 8.56 -11.00 -6.16
C PRO A 65 7.88 -9.64 -5.95
N PHE A 66 7.29 -9.40 -4.78
CA PHE A 66 6.70 -8.12 -4.41
C PHE A 66 7.74 -6.99 -4.31
N ARG A 67 9.01 -7.32 -4.01
CA ARG A 67 10.09 -6.33 -3.98
C ARG A 67 10.32 -5.71 -5.37
N ALA A 68 10.20 -6.49 -6.45
CA ALA A 68 10.33 -5.97 -7.80
C ALA A 68 9.19 -4.99 -8.15
N VAL A 69 7.97 -5.28 -7.69
CA VAL A 69 6.81 -4.38 -7.85
C VAL A 69 7.06 -3.05 -7.13
N LEU A 70 7.54 -3.09 -5.88
CA LEU A 70 7.90 -1.88 -5.15
C LEU A 70 9.05 -1.12 -5.80
N HIS A 71 10.06 -1.81 -6.34
CA HIS A 71 11.15 -1.17 -7.08
C HIS A 71 10.61 -0.36 -8.26
N THR A 72 9.75 -0.97 -9.09
CA THR A 72 9.11 -0.28 -10.21
C THR A 72 8.29 0.91 -9.74
N LEU A 73 7.52 0.80 -8.64
CA LEU A 73 6.81 1.95 -8.08
C LEU A 73 7.76 3.06 -7.63
N PHE A 74 8.85 2.74 -6.93
CA PHE A 74 9.80 3.74 -6.43
C PHE A 74 10.47 4.49 -7.60
N GLU A 75 10.85 3.79 -8.66
CA GLU A 75 11.36 4.41 -9.89
C GLU A 75 10.33 5.34 -10.55
N GLN A 76 9.08 4.89 -10.68
CA GLN A 76 7.98 5.70 -11.23
C GLN A 76 7.76 6.99 -10.41
N GLN A 77 7.89 6.89 -9.08
CA GLN A 77 7.70 8.00 -8.16
C GLN A 77 8.97 8.83 -7.93
N GLN A 78 10.07 8.52 -8.63
CA GLN A 78 11.37 9.20 -8.49
C GLN A 78 11.91 9.16 -7.05
N VAL A 79 11.64 8.07 -6.32
CA VAL A 79 12.15 7.82 -4.98
C VAL A 79 13.30 6.81 -5.05
N ASP A 80 14.36 7.02 -4.27
CA ASP A 80 15.54 6.15 -4.28
C ASP A 80 15.17 4.71 -3.89
N THR A 81 15.37 3.76 -4.81
CA THR A 81 15.03 2.34 -4.62
C THR A 81 15.88 1.67 -3.54
N LYS A 82 17.03 2.27 -3.15
CA LYS A 82 17.86 1.79 -2.04
C LYS A 82 17.13 1.81 -0.70
N LEU A 83 16.12 2.68 -0.54
CA LEU A 83 15.29 2.72 0.66
C LEU A 83 14.55 1.41 0.91
N LEU A 84 14.34 0.57 -0.11
CA LEU A 84 13.69 -0.73 0.02
C LEU A 84 14.46 -1.71 0.91
N ASP A 85 15.78 -1.56 1.08
CA ASP A 85 16.54 -2.39 2.03
C ASP A 85 16.17 -2.05 3.47
N ALA A 86 16.16 -0.76 3.82
CA ALA A 86 15.79 -0.30 5.15
C ALA A 86 14.30 -0.55 5.47
N ILE A 87 13.42 -0.48 4.46
CA ILE A 87 12.00 -0.85 4.62
C ILE A 87 11.86 -2.34 4.89
N HIS A 88 12.66 -3.19 4.22
CA HIS A 88 12.62 -4.64 4.44
C HIS A 88 13.11 -4.98 5.86
N ASP A 89 14.28 -4.48 6.27
CA ASP A 89 14.82 -4.66 7.62
C ASP A 89 13.88 -4.10 8.72
N TRP A 90 13.00 -3.16 8.38
CA TRP A 90 12.01 -2.65 9.34
C TRP A 90 10.90 -3.67 9.64
N VAL A 91 10.51 -4.47 8.63
CA VAL A 91 9.27 -5.28 8.70
C VAL A 91 9.50 -6.77 8.88
N ASP A 92 10.69 -7.28 8.57
CA ASP A 92 11.01 -8.69 8.79
C ASP A 92 11.35 -8.98 10.26
N ALA A 93 11.30 -10.26 10.63
CA ALA A 93 11.34 -10.65 12.04
C ALA A 93 12.76 -10.82 12.59
N ASP A 94 13.78 -10.77 11.74
CA ASP A 94 15.15 -11.02 12.15
C ASP A 94 15.88 -9.72 12.55
N SER A 95 17.21 -9.72 12.56
CA SER A 95 18.00 -8.52 12.88
C SER A 95 19.23 -8.43 11.99
N ASN A 96 19.15 -9.09 10.82
CA ASN A 96 20.22 -9.21 9.86
C ASN A 96 20.10 -8.05 8.88
N ARG A 97 20.90 -7.02 9.16
CA ARG A 97 20.97 -5.84 8.31
C ARG A 97 21.30 -6.21 6.86
N ARG A 98 20.47 -5.74 5.92
CA ARG A 98 20.78 -5.81 4.48
C ARG A 98 21.85 -4.79 4.11
N TYR A 99 22.85 -5.22 3.36
CA TYR A 99 23.96 -4.35 2.92
C TYR A 99 23.75 -3.92 1.46
N PRO A 100 24.06 -2.65 1.09
CA PRO A 100 24.61 -1.59 1.94
C PRO A 100 23.58 -0.69 2.64
N ASP A 101 22.31 -0.73 2.21
CA ASP A 101 21.36 0.36 2.52
C ASP A 101 20.35 0.03 3.62
N GLY A 102 20.33 -1.21 4.10
CA GLY A 102 19.52 -1.66 5.24
C GLY A 102 19.91 -1.02 6.56
N ALA A 103 19.03 -1.16 7.55
CA ALA A 103 19.17 -0.62 8.89
C ALA A 103 18.41 -1.43 9.93
N GLU A 104 19.13 -1.76 10.99
CA GLU A 104 18.66 -2.52 12.14
C GLU A 104 18.88 -1.73 13.43
N ASP A 105 18.63 -2.35 14.59
CA ASP A 105 18.88 -1.78 15.92
C ASP A 105 20.22 -1.05 16.06
N GLY A 106 21.28 -1.60 15.47
CA GLY A 106 22.60 -0.97 15.47
C GLY A 106 22.59 0.45 14.91
N TYR A 107 21.79 0.72 13.88
CA TYR A 107 21.59 2.07 13.32
C TYR A 107 20.68 2.92 14.22
N TYR A 108 19.47 2.44 14.54
CA TYR A 108 18.44 3.24 15.20
C TYR A 108 18.78 3.63 16.65
N LEU A 109 19.51 2.77 17.39
CA LEU A 109 19.94 3.08 18.76
C LEU A 109 20.98 4.20 18.85
N ARG A 110 21.60 4.58 17.72
CA ARG A 110 22.53 5.72 17.65
C ARG A 110 21.84 7.06 17.42
N LEU A 111 20.54 7.06 17.11
CA LEU A 111 19.77 8.27 16.87
C LEU A 111 19.44 9.02 18.17
N ARG A 112 18.86 10.21 18.02
CA ARG A 112 18.38 11.06 19.12
C ARG A 112 16.99 11.60 18.74
N PRO A 113 15.90 11.13 19.41
CA PRO A 113 15.87 10.06 20.40
C PRO A 113 16.27 8.69 19.82
N ALA A 114 16.81 7.82 20.65
CA ALA A 114 17.15 6.45 20.25
C ALA A 114 15.89 5.56 20.27
N TYR A 115 15.78 4.67 19.30
CA TYR A 115 14.73 3.65 19.20
C TYR A 115 15.28 2.39 18.53
N ARG A 116 14.46 1.35 18.44
CA ARG A 116 14.79 0.06 17.80
C ARG A 116 14.09 -0.06 16.46
N ALA A 117 14.62 -0.91 15.59
CA ALA A 117 13.85 -1.37 14.44
C ALA A 117 12.58 -2.08 14.93
N ALA A 118 11.49 -2.03 14.14
CA ALA A 118 10.23 -2.64 14.57
C ALA A 118 10.33 -4.17 14.58
N ASN A 119 11.05 -4.73 13.61
CA ASN A 119 11.25 -6.17 13.38
C ASN A 119 9.93 -6.96 13.38
N GLN A 120 8.91 -6.33 12.79
CA GLN A 120 7.55 -6.84 12.69
C GLN A 120 6.78 -6.05 11.63
N PRO A 121 5.69 -6.61 11.07
CA PRO A 121 4.82 -5.88 10.16
C PRO A 121 4.39 -4.52 10.73
N MET A 122 4.43 -3.48 9.90
CA MET A 122 4.00 -2.13 10.25
C MET A 122 2.53 -2.15 10.70
N ALA A 123 2.26 -1.50 11.83
CA ALA A 123 0.91 -1.21 12.29
C ALA A 123 0.30 -0.03 11.53
N ALA A 124 1.12 0.90 11.03
CA ALA A 124 0.64 2.04 10.24
C ALA A 124 1.67 2.49 9.21
N ILE A 125 1.19 2.96 8.05
CA ILE A 125 2.05 3.48 6.98
C ILE A 125 2.90 4.69 7.42
N THR A 126 2.49 5.41 8.47
CA THR A 126 3.23 6.51 9.06
C THR A 126 4.59 6.10 9.64
N GLU A 127 4.79 4.81 9.93
CA GLU A 127 6.07 4.27 10.38
C GLU A 127 7.20 4.47 9.38
N LEU A 128 6.89 4.62 8.08
CA LEU A 128 7.88 5.00 7.06
C LEU A 128 8.75 6.19 7.48
N ARG A 129 8.20 7.15 8.24
CA ARG A 129 8.94 8.33 8.74
C ARG A 129 10.03 8.01 9.76
N SER A 130 10.01 6.80 10.34
CA SER A 130 10.99 6.33 11.32
C SER A 130 12.10 5.49 10.66
N ILE A 131 11.96 5.17 9.38
CA ILE A 131 12.91 4.31 8.67
C ILE A 131 14.08 5.14 8.17
N ARG A 132 15.28 4.56 8.21
CA ARG A 132 16.52 5.19 7.76
C ARG A 132 16.34 5.85 6.39
N HIS A 133 16.72 7.14 6.32
CA HIS A 133 16.79 7.95 5.10
C HIS A 133 15.49 8.24 4.37
N ILE A 134 14.33 7.85 4.91
CA ILE A 134 13.05 8.28 4.36
C ILE A 134 12.80 9.73 4.77
N SER A 135 12.86 10.65 3.80
CA SER A 135 12.56 12.05 4.04
C SER A 135 11.05 12.30 4.14
N SER A 136 10.67 13.50 4.60
CA SER A 136 9.26 13.92 4.58
C SER A 136 8.71 13.98 3.15
N ALA A 137 9.53 14.33 2.17
CA ALA A 137 9.15 14.37 0.75
C ALA A 137 8.92 12.95 0.20
N ASP A 138 9.82 12.01 0.50
CA ASP A 138 9.65 10.60 0.11
C ASP A 138 8.36 10.03 0.71
N TYR A 139 8.11 10.29 2.00
CA TYR A 139 6.87 9.87 2.65
C TYR A 139 5.63 10.45 1.95
N GLN A 140 5.61 11.76 1.66
CA GLN A 140 4.49 12.41 0.99
C GLN A 140 4.26 11.81 -0.41
N GLN A 141 5.34 11.55 -1.15
CA GLN A 141 5.30 10.97 -2.48
C GLN A 141 4.78 9.52 -2.46
N LEU A 142 5.18 8.71 -1.48
CA LEU A 142 4.86 7.28 -1.40
C LEU A 142 3.52 6.97 -0.73
N SER A 143 3.10 7.77 0.25
CA SER A 143 1.99 7.43 1.16
C SER A 143 0.63 7.22 0.46
N HIS A 144 0.45 7.77 -0.75
CA HIS A 144 -0.77 7.58 -1.54
C HIS A 144 -0.85 6.22 -2.23
N TRP A 145 0.28 5.59 -2.53
CA TRP A 145 0.39 4.34 -3.29
C TRP A 145 0.56 3.10 -2.42
N LEU A 146 0.94 3.31 -1.16
CA LEU A 146 1.31 2.28 -0.22
C LEU A 146 0.32 2.18 0.95
N THR A 147 0.26 1.00 1.57
CA THR A 147 -0.50 0.75 2.80
C THR A 147 0.27 -0.19 3.73
N ALA A 148 -0.16 -0.27 4.98
CA ALA A 148 0.28 -1.24 5.96
C ALA A 148 -0.95 -2.05 6.40
N LEU A 149 -1.08 -3.26 5.86
CA LEU A 149 -2.13 -4.23 6.16
C LEU A 149 -1.50 -5.53 6.67
N PRO A 150 -2.26 -6.46 7.27
CA PRO A 150 -1.73 -7.78 7.60
C PRO A 150 -1.00 -8.43 6.41
N VAL A 151 0.07 -9.17 6.70
CA VAL A 151 0.87 -9.89 5.69
C VAL A 151 -0.05 -10.81 4.89
N GLY A 152 0.08 -10.80 3.56
CA GLY A 152 -0.76 -11.60 2.67
C GLY A 152 -2.04 -10.89 2.20
N ALA A 153 -2.30 -9.65 2.64
CA ALA A 153 -3.35 -8.84 2.02
C ALA A 153 -2.96 -8.48 0.58
N ASP A 154 -3.74 -9.00 -0.37
CA ASP A 154 -3.49 -8.89 -1.81
C ASP A 154 -4.01 -7.58 -2.41
N LEU A 155 -3.40 -7.13 -3.50
CA LEU A 155 -3.82 -5.95 -4.26
C LEU A 155 -5.11 -6.26 -5.04
N ASN A 156 -6.18 -5.51 -4.78
CA ASN A 156 -7.39 -5.57 -5.57
C ASN A 156 -7.20 -4.82 -6.91
N VAL A 157 -7.07 -5.57 -7.99
CA VAL A 157 -6.86 -5.04 -9.35
C VAL A 157 -8.07 -4.29 -9.89
N ASN A 158 -9.25 -4.44 -9.29
CA ASN A 158 -10.43 -3.63 -9.62
C ASN A 158 -10.42 -2.26 -8.95
N LEU A 159 -9.60 -2.05 -7.92
CA LEU A 159 -9.55 -0.79 -7.15
C LEU A 159 -8.23 -0.03 -7.31
N ALA A 160 -7.14 -0.72 -7.67
CA ALA A 160 -5.81 -0.15 -7.84
C ALA A 160 -5.74 0.98 -8.88
N SER A 161 -5.08 2.10 -8.61
CA SER A 161 -4.90 3.17 -9.62
C SER A 161 -4.00 2.71 -10.78
N ALA A 162 -3.98 3.46 -11.88
CA ALA A 162 -3.11 3.15 -13.02
C ALA A 162 -1.61 3.09 -12.62
N PRO A 163 -1.06 4.01 -11.82
CA PRO A 163 0.33 3.89 -11.34
C PRO A 163 0.59 2.62 -10.51
N VAL A 164 -0.36 2.22 -9.65
CA VAL A 164 -0.24 0.99 -8.87
C VAL A 164 -0.28 -0.25 -9.76
N LEU A 165 -1.14 -0.28 -10.78
CA LEU A 165 -1.14 -1.36 -11.77
C LEU A 165 0.13 -1.37 -12.61
N GLN A 166 0.62 -0.19 -13.02
CA GLN A 166 1.85 -0.05 -13.78
C GLN A 166 3.05 -0.65 -13.03
N ALA A 167 3.10 -0.50 -11.70
CA ALA A 167 4.15 -1.07 -10.86
C ALA A 167 4.25 -2.60 -10.92
N LEU A 168 3.22 -3.31 -11.42
CA LEU A 168 3.24 -4.77 -11.52
C LEU A 168 4.33 -5.30 -12.46
N HIS A 169 4.80 -4.48 -13.41
CA HIS A 169 5.89 -4.87 -14.30
C HIS A 169 6.62 -3.65 -14.90
N PRO A 170 7.97 -3.63 -14.98
CA PRO A 170 8.72 -2.49 -15.52
C PRO A 170 8.44 -2.18 -16.99
N GLN A 171 7.95 -3.16 -17.77
CA GLN A 171 7.58 -2.96 -19.18
C GLN A 171 6.09 -2.62 -19.37
N LEU A 172 5.29 -2.59 -18.31
CA LEU A 172 3.89 -2.16 -18.40
C LEU A 172 3.84 -0.64 -18.56
N THR A 173 3.36 -0.16 -19.71
CA THR A 173 3.32 1.27 -20.01
C THR A 173 2.19 1.98 -19.26
N VAL A 174 2.30 3.30 -19.07
CA VAL A 174 1.23 4.13 -18.48
C VAL A 174 -0.07 3.96 -19.26
N ALA A 175 -0.04 4.05 -20.59
CA ALA A 175 -1.20 3.91 -21.44
C ALA A 175 -1.86 2.52 -21.34
N ALA A 176 -1.06 1.47 -21.18
CA ALA A 176 -1.57 0.12 -20.95
C ALA A 176 -2.24 0.01 -19.56
N ALA A 177 -1.63 0.55 -18.51
CA ALA A 177 -2.24 0.59 -17.19
C ALA A 177 -3.56 1.40 -17.16
N GLU A 178 -3.62 2.53 -17.87
CA GLU A 178 -4.84 3.32 -18.03
C GLU A 178 -5.94 2.57 -18.78
N LYS A 179 -5.58 1.76 -19.79
CA LYS A 179 -6.55 0.88 -20.47
C LYS A 179 -7.13 -0.17 -19.54
N LEU A 180 -6.31 -0.80 -18.69
CA LEU A 180 -6.78 -1.75 -17.67
C LEU A 180 -7.80 -1.07 -16.73
N VAL A 181 -7.52 0.14 -16.26
CA VAL A 181 -8.42 0.94 -15.41
C VAL A 181 -9.71 1.33 -16.15
N SER A 182 -9.59 1.73 -17.41
CA SER A 182 -10.74 2.12 -18.23
C SER A 182 -11.66 0.94 -18.51
N ARG A 183 -11.10 -0.23 -18.84
CA ARG A 183 -11.84 -1.47 -19.08
C ARG A 183 -12.66 -1.87 -17.86
N ARG A 184 -12.05 -1.90 -16.68
CA ARG A 184 -12.74 -2.35 -15.45
C ARG A 184 -13.87 -1.41 -15.01
N SER A 185 -13.89 -0.17 -15.49
CA SER A 185 -14.94 0.80 -15.16
C SER A 185 -16.31 0.40 -15.73
N SER A 186 -16.33 -0.28 -16.87
CA SER A 186 -17.56 -0.85 -17.47
C SER A 186 -17.70 -2.35 -17.21
N GLN A 187 -16.58 -3.08 -17.13
CA GLN A 187 -16.57 -4.52 -16.89
C GLN A 187 -15.47 -4.88 -15.89
N PRO A 188 -15.76 -4.88 -14.57
CA PRO A 188 -14.80 -5.31 -13.56
C PRO A 188 -14.30 -6.73 -13.82
N TYR A 189 -13.04 -7.00 -13.47
CA TYR A 189 -12.48 -8.35 -13.54
C TYR A 189 -13.14 -9.23 -12.47
N THR A 190 -13.60 -10.41 -12.87
CA THR A 190 -14.27 -11.38 -12.00
C THR A 190 -13.32 -12.38 -11.37
N SER A 191 -12.11 -12.52 -11.93
CA SER A 191 -11.01 -13.30 -11.35
C SER A 191 -9.65 -12.72 -11.69
N VAL A 192 -8.61 -13.12 -10.94
CA VAL A 192 -7.22 -12.72 -11.21
C VAL A 192 -6.76 -13.27 -12.57
N GLU A 193 -7.18 -14.48 -12.94
CA GLU A 193 -6.86 -15.08 -14.24
C GLU A 193 -7.52 -14.32 -15.39
N GLU A 194 -8.70 -13.73 -15.19
CA GLU A 194 -9.31 -12.84 -16.19
C GLU A 194 -8.46 -11.58 -16.36
N PHE A 195 -8.03 -10.95 -15.26
CA PHE A 195 -7.14 -9.79 -15.28
C PHE A 195 -5.83 -10.09 -16.02
N LEU A 196 -5.17 -11.19 -15.69
CA LEU A 196 -3.88 -11.59 -16.30
C LEU A 196 -3.98 -11.94 -17.78
N ARG A 197 -5.17 -12.17 -18.32
CA ARG A 197 -5.41 -12.40 -19.76
C ARG A 197 -5.61 -11.11 -20.56
N ALA A 198 -5.61 -9.94 -19.93
CA ALA A 198 -5.69 -8.67 -20.64
C ALA A 198 -4.53 -8.52 -21.64
N ASP A 199 -4.82 -8.01 -22.83
CA ASP A 199 -3.84 -7.83 -23.91
C ASP A 199 -2.66 -6.96 -23.45
N GLU A 200 -2.93 -5.99 -22.58
CA GLU A 200 -1.95 -5.09 -21.97
C GLU A 200 -0.88 -5.83 -21.13
N LEU A 201 -1.17 -7.04 -20.65
CA LEU A 201 -0.27 -7.86 -19.85
C LEU A 201 0.37 -9.01 -20.64
N ALA A 202 0.00 -9.18 -21.90
CA ALA A 202 0.45 -10.29 -22.72
C ALA A 202 1.98 -10.31 -22.85
N GLY A 203 2.59 -11.46 -22.54
CA GLY A 203 4.03 -11.66 -22.61
C GLY A 203 4.86 -11.02 -21.50
N LEU A 204 4.26 -10.25 -20.58
CA LEU A 204 4.99 -9.61 -19.47
C LEU A 204 5.31 -10.57 -18.32
N GLY A 205 4.60 -11.71 -18.23
CA GLY A 205 4.84 -12.69 -17.15
C GLY A 205 4.47 -12.18 -15.76
N VAL A 206 3.47 -11.29 -15.65
CA VAL A 206 2.93 -10.83 -14.36
C VAL A 206 2.41 -12.04 -13.56
N ARG A 207 2.86 -12.16 -12.31
CA ARG A 207 2.50 -13.26 -11.42
C ARG A 207 1.10 -13.04 -10.84
N ASN A 208 0.40 -14.14 -10.55
CA ASN A 208 -0.90 -14.11 -9.86
C ASN A 208 -0.79 -13.87 -8.36
N THR A 209 0.36 -14.16 -7.74
CA THR A 209 0.59 -14.00 -6.31
C THR A 209 0.57 -12.53 -5.91
N GLY A 210 -0.16 -12.18 -4.86
CA GLY A 210 -0.28 -10.79 -4.42
C GLY A 210 -1.43 -10.03 -5.06
N LEU A 211 -2.28 -10.68 -5.87
CA LEU A 211 -3.39 -10.07 -6.60
C LEU A 211 -4.74 -10.67 -6.17
N ALA A 212 -5.76 -9.82 -6.14
CA ALA A 212 -7.14 -10.16 -5.84
C ALA A 212 -8.10 -9.33 -6.70
N VAL A 213 -9.38 -9.71 -6.69
CA VAL A 213 -10.49 -8.95 -7.31
C VAL A 213 -11.50 -8.43 -6.29
N SER A 214 -11.30 -8.75 -5.00
CA SER A 214 -12.11 -8.34 -3.85
C SER A 214 -11.25 -7.62 -2.80
N SER A 215 -11.91 -6.99 -1.82
CA SER A 215 -11.21 -6.33 -0.71
C SER A 215 -11.92 -6.56 0.62
N ASP A 216 -11.12 -6.93 1.60
CA ASP A 216 -11.52 -7.16 2.99
C ASP A 216 -11.13 -5.95 3.85
N TYR A 217 -10.11 -5.18 3.46
CA TYR A 217 -9.59 -4.08 4.28
C TYR A 217 -10.03 -2.69 3.80
N TRP A 218 -10.72 -1.97 4.67
CA TRP A 218 -11.31 -0.66 4.39
C TRP A 218 -10.99 0.35 5.50
N MET A 219 -10.69 1.59 5.11
CA MET A 219 -10.52 2.70 6.02
C MET A 219 -11.69 3.67 5.92
N LEU A 220 -12.38 3.90 7.03
CA LEU A 220 -13.30 5.02 7.18
C LEU A 220 -12.51 6.26 7.64
N ARG A 221 -12.42 7.27 6.79
CA ARG A 221 -11.95 8.61 7.14
C ARG A 221 -13.17 9.47 7.46
N SER A 222 -13.31 9.88 8.71
CA SER A 222 -14.38 10.78 9.16
C SER A 222 -13.78 12.11 9.59
N GLU A 223 -14.30 13.19 9.06
CA GLU A 223 -13.87 14.55 9.31
C GLU A 223 -15.02 15.33 9.94
N PHE A 224 -14.79 15.88 11.12
CA PHE A 224 -15.79 16.61 11.91
C PHE A 224 -15.34 18.06 12.05
N HIS A 225 -16.27 18.98 11.80
CA HIS A 225 -16.04 20.41 11.89
C HIS A 225 -16.77 20.94 13.12
N PHE A 226 -16.03 21.51 14.07
CA PHE A 226 -16.57 22.11 15.30
C PHE A 226 -15.90 23.46 15.53
N ASP A 227 -16.67 24.54 15.47
CA ASP A 227 -16.17 25.92 15.44
C ASP A 227 -15.03 26.07 14.40
N ASP A 228 -13.84 26.50 14.84
CA ASP A 228 -12.64 26.65 14.00
C ASP A 228 -11.76 25.38 13.97
N ARG A 229 -12.24 24.25 14.50
CA ARG A 229 -11.47 23.00 14.60
C ARG A 229 -11.99 21.94 13.64
N VAL A 230 -11.04 21.31 12.94
CA VAL A 230 -11.29 20.14 12.10
C VAL A 230 -10.59 18.93 12.69
N THR A 231 -11.37 17.91 13.05
CA THR A 231 -10.87 16.65 13.61
C THR A 231 -11.08 15.51 12.64
N VAL A 232 -10.03 14.71 12.39
CA VAL A 232 -10.07 13.58 11.47
C VAL A 232 -9.88 12.27 12.23
N TYR A 233 -10.84 11.37 12.11
CA TYR A 233 -10.75 9.99 12.56
C TYR A 233 -10.45 9.07 11.38
N ARG A 234 -9.51 8.16 11.55
CA ARG A 234 -9.25 7.05 10.63
C ARG A 234 -9.53 5.76 11.35
N THR A 235 -10.42 4.95 10.78
CA THR A 235 -10.82 3.68 11.36
C THR A 235 -10.62 2.57 10.34
N LEU A 236 -9.75 1.62 10.64
CA LEU A 236 -9.47 0.48 9.79
C LEU A 236 -10.37 -0.70 10.19
N PHE A 237 -11.07 -1.25 9.21
CA PHE A 237 -11.91 -2.43 9.34
C PHE A 237 -11.42 -3.54 8.43
N GLU A 238 -11.56 -4.77 8.92
CA GLU A 238 -11.61 -5.98 8.10
C GLU A 238 -13.07 -6.37 7.94
N ILE A 239 -13.53 -6.57 6.72
CA ILE A 239 -14.89 -6.99 6.39
C ILE A 239 -14.80 -8.44 5.92
N GLY A 240 -15.39 -9.35 6.71
CA GLY A 240 -15.50 -10.76 6.36
C GLY A 240 -16.96 -11.21 6.30
N GLU A 241 -17.18 -12.52 6.12
CA GLU A 241 -18.53 -13.11 6.02
C GLU A 241 -19.42 -12.83 7.24
N GLN A 242 -18.81 -12.71 8.43
CA GLN A 242 -19.51 -12.50 9.70
C GLN A 242 -19.74 -11.01 10.03
N GLY A 243 -19.34 -10.09 9.13
CA GLY A 243 -19.47 -8.65 9.30
C GLY A 243 -18.12 -7.92 9.38
N ALA A 244 -18.14 -6.69 9.91
CA ALA A 244 -16.97 -5.83 10.01
C ALA A 244 -16.30 -5.92 11.39
N ARG A 245 -15.00 -6.21 11.40
CA ARG A 245 -14.14 -6.21 12.58
C ARG A 245 -13.28 -4.94 12.59
N LEU A 246 -13.37 -4.17 13.67
CA LEU A 246 -12.50 -3.02 13.91
C LEU A 246 -11.07 -3.50 14.21
N LEU A 247 -10.09 -3.02 13.44
CA LEU A 247 -8.68 -3.32 13.66
C LEU A 247 -7.94 -2.19 14.36
N GLN A 248 -8.19 -0.95 13.93
CA GLN A 248 -7.47 0.22 14.45
C GLN A 248 -8.35 1.47 14.39
N ARG A 249 -8.15 2.37 15.35
CA ARG A 249 -8.68 3.72 15.32
C ARG A 249 -7.55 4.70 15.61
N HIS A 250 -7.45 5.74 14.78
CA HIS A 250 -6.48 6.81 14.94
C HIS A 250 -7.18 8.16 14.88
N LEU A 251 -6.89 9.02 15.85
CA LEU A 251 -7.34 10.40 15.92
C LEU A 251 -6.20 11.30 15.40
N GLY A 252 -6.51 12.20 14.47
CA GLY A 252 -5.58 13.25 14.04
C GLY A 252 -6.29 14.57 13.83
N GLU A 253 -5.51 15.64 13.78
CA GLU A 253 -5.98 16.96 13.36
C GLU A 253 -5.86 17.09 11.83
N SER A 254 -6.70 17.92 11.22
CA SER A 254 -6.53 18.25 9.80
C SER A 254 -5.29 19.11 9.64
N SER A 255 -4.24 18.57 9.01
CA SER A 255 -3.09 19.35 8.52
C SER A 255 -3.43 20.03 7.20
#